data_AF-K1UFK9-F1
#
_entry.id   AF-K1UFK9-F1
#
_cell.length_a   1.000
_cell.length_b   1.000
_cell.length_c   1.000
_cell.angle_alpha   90.00
_cell.angle_beta   90.00
_cell.angle_gamma   90.00
#
_symmetry.space_group_name_H-M   'P 1'
#
loop_
_entity.id
_entity.type
_entity.pdbx_description
1 polymer ?
#
loop_
_entity_poly.entity_id
_entity_poly.type
_entity_poly.pdbx_seq_one_letter_code
_entity_poly.pdbx_strand_id
1 'polypeptide(L)'
;MIAQRYKDMLSGKSVIRQISEWSTARGTEIGYENVFDYSLGNPSVPCPEHFTKTCIDLLQTKEPVTLHGYSPTLTIPAVRKAVAESLNRRFGMDYGMEHIFMATGAAGALAHAMRCVAVPGQDIITFAPF
;
A
#
# COMPACT_ATOMS: atom_id res chain seq x y z
N MET A 1 11.96 20.61 -20.14
CA MET A 1 10.66 20.24 -20.75
C MET A 1 10.05 19.12 -19.91
N ILE A 2 8.79 19.23 -19.47
CA ILE A 2 8.10 18.19 -18.67
C ILE A 2 7.16 17.42 -19.59
N ALA A 3 7.13 16.08 -19.47
CA ALA A 3 6.27 15.24 -20.31
C ALA A 3 4.78 15.58 -20.11
N GLN A 4 4.07 15.79 -21.22
CA GLN A 4 2.70 16.31 -21.22
C GLN A 4 1.72 15.43 -20.42
N ARG A 5 1.84 14.10 -20.56
CA ARG A 5 1.04 13.12 -19.80
C ARG A 5 1.01 13.40 -18.29
N TYR A 6 2.15 13.73 -17.69
CA TYR A 6 2.21 14.00 -16.25
C TYR A 6 1.58 15.34 -15.89
N LYS A 7 1.63 16.34 -16.78
CA LYS A 7 0.88 17.59 -16.57
C LYS A 7 -0.62 17.34 -16.60
N ASP A 8 -1.08 16.55 -17.57
CA ASP A 8 -2.50 16.25 -17.72
C ASP A 8 -3.05 15.53 -16.48
N MET A 9 -2.27 14.62 -15.88
CA MET A 9 -2.63 13.94 -14.62
C MET A 9 -2.85 14.89 -13.44
N LEU A 10 -2.25 16.09 -13.43
CA LEU A 10 -2.45 17.08 -12.36
C LEU A 10 -3.84 17.74 -12.41
N SER A 11 -4.51 17.69 -13.57
CA SER A 11 -5.83 18.30 -13.75
C SER A 11 -6.97 17.45 -13.15
N GLY A 12 -6.74 16.15 -12.95
CA GLY A 12 -7.72 15.21 -12.39
C GLY A 12 -7.85 15.37 -10.88
N LYS A 13 -8.76 16.24 -10.43
CA LYS A 13 -9.06 16.38 -8.99
C LYS A 13 -9.93 15.21 -8.51
N SER A 14 -9.54 14.60 -7.40
CA SER A 14 -10.34 13.54 -6.75
C SER A 14 -11.52 14.16 -6.01
N VAL A 15 -12.74 13.77 -6.38
CA VAL A 15 -13.98 14.19 -5.69
C VAL A 15 -13.94 13.81 -4.21
N ILE A 16 -13.44 12.60 -3.89
CA ILE A 16 -13.29 12.14 -2.50
C ILE A 16 -12.38 13.08 -1.70
N ARG A 17 -11.24 13.50 -2.26
CA ARG A 17 -10.34 14.43 -1.59
C ARG A 17 -10.96 15.80 -1.38
N GLN A 18 -11.70 16.31 -2.37
CA GLN A 18 -12.39 17.59 -2.24
C GLN A 18 -13.44 17.57 -1.12
N ILE A 19 -14.19 16.47 -0.97
CA ILE A 19 -15.16 16.32 0.12
C ILE A 19 -14.44 16.27 1.47
N SER A 20 -13.31 15.57 1.57
CA SER A 20 -12.53 15.54 2.81
C SER A 20 -11.94 16.90 3.19
N GLU A 21 -11.43 17.64 2.21
CA GLU A 21 -10.92 19.01 2.39
C GLU A 21 -12.03 19.96 2.83
N TRP A 22 -13.20 19.87 2.19
CA TRP A 22 -14.39 20.63 2.59
C TRP A 22 -14.84 20.28 4.01
N SER A 23 -14.87 19.00 4.37
CA SER A 23 -15.27 18.51 5.69
C SER A 23 -14.30 19.02 6.78
N THR A 24 -13.01 19.03 6.49
CA THR A 24 -11.98 19.59 7.36
C THR A 24 -12.15 21.10 7.56
N ALA A 25 -12.39 21.85 6.48
CA ALA A 25 -12.67 23.29 6.57
C ALA A 25 -13.94 23.55 7.38
N ARG A 26 -15.00 22.76 7.14
CA ARG A 26 -16.26 22.86 7.89
C ARG A 26 -16.08 22.58 9.38
N GLY A 27 -15.25 21.60 9.74
CA GLY A 27 -14.92 21.31 11.14
C GLY A 27 -14.22 22.47 11.86
N THR A 28 -13.52 23.34 11.14
CA THR A 28 -12.93 24.57 11.70
C THR A 28 -14.01 25.61 12.07
N GLU A 29 -15.14 25.62 11.35
CA GLU A 29 -16.24 26.57 11.58
C GLU A 29 -17.22 26.11 12.66
N ILE A 30 -17.51 24.81 12.74
CA ILE A 30 -18.60 24.27 13.58
C ILE A 30 -18.14 23.22 14.61
N GLY A 31 -16.84 22.95 14.72
CA GLY A 31 -16.31 21.81 15.47
C GLY A 31 -16.38 20.52 14.66
N TYR A 32 -15.28 19.78 14.57
CA TYR A 32 -15.20 18.56 13.74
C TYR A 32 -16.10 17.44 14.28
N GLU A 33 -16.40 17.44 15.58
CA GLU A 33 -17.37 16.54 16.22
C GLU A 33 -18.80 16.69 15.66
N ASN A 34 -19.10 17.82 14.99
CA ASN A 34 -20.38 18.08 14.32
C ASN A 34 -20.32 17.80 12.80
N VAL A 35 -19.21 17.22 12.31
CA VAL A 35 -19.00 16.87 10.90
C VAL A 35 -18.98 15.36 10.75
N PHE A 36 -20.00 14.81 10.08
CA PHE A 36 -20.08 13.38 9.78
C PHE A 36 -19.36 13.06 8.45
N ASP A 37 -18.03 13.02 8.50
CA ASP A 37 -17.18 12.76 7.33
C ASP A 37 -17.03 11.25 7.05
N TYR A 38 -17.66 10.79 5.96
CA TYR A 38 -17.56 9.42 5.44
C TYR A 38 -16.83 9.34 4.09
N SER A 39 -15.97 10.31 3.79
CA SER A 39 -15.31 10.42 2.48
C SER A 39 -14.10 9.49 2.32
N LEU A 40 -13.07 9.64 3.15
CA LEU A 40 -11.80 8.92 3.02
C LEU A 40 -11.85 7.53 3.68
N GLY A 41 -11.47 6.51 2.90
CA GLY A 41 -11.29 5.13 3.39
C GLY A 41 -9.93 4.86 4.03
N ASN A 42 -9.37 5.80 4.80
CA ASN A 42 -8.11 5.56 5.50
C ASN A 42 -8.31 4.52 6.64
N PRO A 43 -7.36 3.59 6.87
CA PRO A 43 -7.43 2.72 8.04
C PRO A 43 -7.52 3.52 9.34
N SER A 44 -8.51 3.21 10.19
CA SER A 44 -8.82 3.96 11.40
C SER A 44 -8.49 3.23 12.71
N VAL A 45 -8.07 1.96 12.61
CA VAL A 45 -7.67 1.16 13.77
C VAL A 45 -6.14 1.15 13.90
N PRO A 46 -5.58 1.25 15.12
CA PRO A 46 -4.15 1.19 15.32
C PRO A 46 -3.59 -0.18 14.94
N CYS A 47 -2.32 -0.22 14.52
CA CYS A 47 -1.64 -1.49 14.33
C CYS A 47 -1.52 -2.25 15.67
N PRO A 48 -1.45 -3.59 15.66
CA PRO A 48 -1.21 -4.36 16.86
C PRO A 48 0.08 -3.95 17.58
N GLU A 49 0.07 -3.89 18.91
CA GLU A 49 1.18 -3.38 19.74
C GLU A 49 2.53 -4.07 19.44
N HIS A 50 2.51 -5.36 19.14
CA HIS A 50 3.71 -6.12 18.82
C HIS A 50 4.43 -5.60 17.58
N PHE A 51 3.73 -5.00 16.62
CA PHE A 51 4.35 -4.41 15.43
C PHE A 51 5.31 -3.28 15.82
N THR A 52 4.82 -2.32 16.60
CA THR A 52 5.62 -1.18 17.08
C THR A 52 6.78 -1.65 17.95
N LYS A 53 6.55 -2.62 18.84
CA LYS A 53 7.61 -3.22 19.67
C LYS A 53 8.71 -3.84 18.83
N THR A 54 8.37 -4.61 17.79
CA THR A 54 9.36 -5.20 16.88
C THR A 54 10.13 -4.12 16.11
N CYS A 55 9.48 -3.06 15.63
CA CYS A 55 10.20 -1.96 14.97
C CYS A 55 11.23 -1.30 15.89
N ILE A 56 10.86 -1.04 17.16
CA ILE A 56 11.77 -0.45 18.15
C ILE A 56 12.94 -1.40 18.44
N ASP A 57 12.67 -2.67 18.68
CA ASP A 57 13.70 -3.69 18.94
C ASP A 57 14.70 -3.78 17.79
N LEU A 58 14.22 -3.80 16.53
CA LEU A 58 15.10 -3.83 15.36
C LEU A 58 16.02 -2.61 15.32
N LEU A 59 15.50 -1.41 15.58
CA LEU A 59 16.28 -0.17 15.59
C LEU A 59 17.32 -0.13 16.73
N GLN A 60 17.04 -0.79 17.85
CA GLN A 60 17.93 -0.79 19.03
C GLN A 60 18.99 -1.89 18.96
N THR A 61 18.70 -3.03 18.33
CA THR A 61 19.52 -4.25 18.44
C THR A 61 20.18 -4.69 17.15
N LYS A 62 19.65 -4.30 15.98
CA LYS A 62 20.24 -4.70 14.70
C LYS A 62 21.35 -3.76 14.29
N GLU A 63 22.38 -4.34 13.69
CA GLU A 63 23.44 -3.58 13.06
C GLU A 63 22.84 -2.70 11.93
N PRO A 64 23.07 -1.37 11.93
CA PRO A 64 22.39 -0.44 11.04
C PRO A 64 22.57 -0.72 9.54
N VAL A 65 23.76 -1.10 9.08
CA VAL A 65 24.01 -1.39 7.67
C VAL A 65 23.21 -2.62 7.22
N THR A 66 23.09 -3.62 8.08
CA THR A 66 22.28 -4.81 7.83
C THR A 66 20.79 -4.49 7.83
N LEU A 67 20.33 -3.62 8.74
CA LEU A 67 18.91 -3.24 8.86
C LEU A 67 18.44 -2.36 7.69
N HIS A 68 19.26 -1.41 7.26
CA HIS A 68 18.90 -0.40 6.26
C HIS A 68 19.47 -0.68 4.87
N GLY A 69 20.34 -1.69 4.75
CA GLY A 69 20.95 -2.10 3.49
C GLY A 69 19.93 -2.67 2.50
N TYR A 70 20.37 -2.78 1.25
CA TYR A 70 19.54 -3.35 0.20
C TYR A 70 19.13 -4.79 0.51
N SER A 71 17.84 -5.06 0.36
CA SER A 71 17.37 -6.44 0.23
C SER A 71 17.84 -7.04 -1.10
N PRO A 72 17.97 -8.38 -1.21
CA PRO A 72 18.20 -9.03 -2.49
C PRO A 72 17.15 -8.63 -3.54
N THR A 73 17.49 -8.73 -4.83
CA THR A 73 16.56 -8.42 -5.94
C THR A 73 15.26 -9.21 -5.85
N LEU A 74 15.34 -10.50 -5.48
CA LEU A 74 14.19 -11.36 -5.26
C LEU A 74 13.60 -11.23 -3.85
N THR A 75 13.91 -10.15 -3.14
CA THR A 75 13.47 -9.84 -1.78
C THR A 75 13.97 -10.85 -0.73
N ILE A 76 13.75 -10.56 0.55
CA ILE A 76 14.33 -11.32 1.67
C ILE A 76 13.70 -12.72 1.77
N PRO A 77 14.44 -13.84 1.59
CA PRO A 77 13.87 -15.19 1.58
C PRO A 77 13.09 -15.57 2.84
N ALA A 78 13.59 -15.18 4.02
CA ALA A 78 12.92 -15.46 5.29
C ALA A 78 11.55 -14.77 5.39
N VAL A 79 11.43 -13.54 4.86
CA VAL A 79 10.15 -12.80 4.84
C VAL A 79 9.17 -13.48 3.89
N ARG A 80 9.63 -13.86 2.68
CA ARG A 80 8.80 -14.58 1.72
C ARG A 80 8.28 -15.92 2.26
N LYS A 81 9.14 -16.69 2.92
CA LYS A 81 8.75 -17.93 3.61
C LYS A 81 7.69 -17.69 4.68
N ALA A 82 7.88 -16.69 5.54
CA ALA A 82 6.93 -16.37 6.60
C ALA A 82 5.54 -15.96 6.05
N VAL A 83 5.50 -15.22 4.94
CA VAL A 83 4.25 -14.88 4.25
C VAL A 83 3.58 -16.13 3.66
N ALA A 84 4.34 -16.98 2.97
CA ALA A 84 3.82 -18.22 2.40
C ALA A 84 3.19 -19.14 3.47
N GLU A 85 3.90 -19.35 4.58
CA GLU A 85 3.39 -20.13 5.71
C GLU A 85 2.14 -19.51 6.34
N SER A 86 2.07 -18.17 6.44
CA SER A 86 0.88 -17.47 6.94
C SER A 86 -0.34 -17.70 6.04
N LEU A 87 -0.15 -17.63 4.72
CA LEU A 87 -1.22 -17.89 3.75
C LEU A 87 -1.68 -19.35 3.80
N ASN A 88 -0.74 -20.30 3.85
CA ASN A 88 -1.06 -21.73 3.92
C ASN A 88 -1.83 -22.07 5.21
N ARG A 89 -1.44 -21.52 6.36
CA ARG A 89 -2.16 -21.72 7.63
C ARG A 89 -3.59 -21.16 7.60
N ARG A 90 -3.80 -20.00 6.98
CA ARG A 90 -5.10 -19.29 7.01
C ARG A 90 -6.08 -19.82 5.97
N PHE A 91 -5.57 -20.28 4.83
CA PHE A 91 -6.37 -20.56 3.65
C PHE A 91 -6.19 -21.98 3.10
N GLY A 92 -5.33 -22.82 3.69
CA GLY A 92 -5.11 -24.20 3.25
C GLY A 92 -4.45 -24.32 1.88
N MET A 93 -3.63 -23.33 1.51
CA MET A 93 -2.93 -23.26 0.23
C MET A 93 -1.58 -23.99 0.28
N ASP A 94 -0.94 -24.16 -0.89
CA ASP A 94 0.40 -24.77 -1.05
C ASP A 94 1.41 -23.77 -1.64
N TYR A 95 1.54 -22.59 -1.01
CA TYR A 95 2.55 -21.62 -1.42
C TYR A 95 3.92 -21.98 -0.83
N GLY A 96 4.93 -22.12 -1.69
CA GLY A 96 6.34 -21.92 -1.33
C GLY A 96 6.80 -20.46 -1.44
N MET A 97 8.01 -20.16 -0.95
CA MET A 97 8.56 -18.79 -0.95
C MET A 97 8.80 -18.21 -2.36
N GLU A 98 8.95 -19.08 -3.36
CA GLU A 98 9.07 -18.78 -4.78
C GLU A 98 7.80 -18.17 -5.40
N HIS A 99 6.65 -18.38 -4.75
CA HIS A 99 5.38 -17.79 -5.18
C HIS A 99 5.14 -16.38 -4.60
N ILE A 100 6.00 -15.92 -3.70
CA ILE A 100 5.84 -14.63 -3.01
C ILE A 100 6.84 -13.62 -3.56
N PHE A 101 6.35 -12.44 -3.92
CA PHE A 101 7.19 -11.29 -4.29
C PHE A 101 6.80 -10.09 -3.42
N MET A 102 7.75 -9.59 -2.61
CA MET A 102 7.49 -8.43 -1.76
C MET A 102 7.50 -7.14 -2.60
N ALA A 103 6.38 -6.41 -2.60
CA ALA A 103 6.23 -5.13 -3.30
C ALA A 103 5.98 -3.97 -2.34
N THR A 104 6.18 -2.74 -2.81
CA THR A 104 5.86 -1.53 -2.06
C THR A 104 4.36 -1.23 -2.11
N GLY A 105 3.60 -1.88 -1.23
CA GLY A 105 2.15 -1.73 -1.14
C GLY A 105 1.39 -2.28 -2.36
N ALA A 106 0.05 -2.24 -2.27
CA ALA A 106 -0.82 -2.81 -3.29
C ALA A 106 -0.70 -2.11 -4.65
N ALA A 107 -0.54 -0.78 -4.67
CA ALA A 107 -0.34 -0.02 -5.91
C ALA A 107 0.94 -0.44 -6.65
N GLY A 108 2.04 -0.67 -5.93
CA GLY A 108 3.28 -1.19 -6.51
C GLY A 108 3.11 -2.61 -7.04
N ALA A 109 2.44 -3.48 -6.27
CA ALA A 109 2.14 -4.85 -6.70
C ALA A 109 1.29 -4.89 -7.99
N LEU A 110 0.23 -4.09 -8.07
CA LEU A 110 -0.61 -3.97 -9.25
C LEU A 110 0.17 -3.42 -10.46
N ALA A 111 1.01 -2.40 -10.25
CA ALA A 111 1.84 -1.86 -11.31
C ALA A 111 2.82 -2.90 -11.88
N HIS A 112 3.42 -3.74 -11.02
CA HIS A 112 4.24 -4.87 -11.47
C HIS A 112 3.39 -5.89 -12.24
N ALA A 113 2.29 -6.36 -11.66
CA ALA A 113 1.43 -7.37 -12.28
C ALA A 113 0.96 -6.94 -13.68
N MET A 114 0.45 -5.72 -13.83
CA MET A 114 -0.01 -5.18 -15.11
C MET A 114 1.11 -5.11 -16.14
N ARG A 115 2.30 -4.64 -15.75
CA ARG A 115 3.46 -4.56 -16.67
C ARG A 115 4.04 -5.92 -17.04
N CYS A 116 3.85 -6.93 -16.20
CA CYS A 116 4.29 -8.29 -16.48
C CYS A 116 3.38 -9.01 -17.48
N VAL A 117 2.09 -8.70 -17.51
CA VAL A 117 1.11 -9.44 -18.33
C VAL A 117 0.55 -8.64 -19.50
N ALA A 118 0.77 -7.33 -19.56
CA ALA A 118 0.21 -6.46 -20.58
C ALA A 118 1.25 -5.55 -21.26
N VAL A 119 0.99 -5.23 -22.53
CA VAL A 119 1.72 -4.22 -23.33
C VAL A 119 0.79 -3.08 -23.77
N PRO A 120 1.32 -1.92 -24.21
CA PRO A 120 0.48 -0.83 -24.69
C PRO A 120 -0.49 -1.27 -25.80
N GLY A 121 -1.77 -0.92 -25.65
CA GLY A 121 -2.84 -1.30 -26.58
C GLY A 121 -3.60 -2.57 -26.19
N GLN A 122 -3.24 -3.24 -25.10
CA GLN A 122 -4.02 -4.36 -24.55
C GLN A 122 -5.01 -3.91 -23.48
N ASP A 123 -6.13 -4.62 -23.41
CA ASP A 123 -7.19 -4.37 -22.46
C ASP A 123 -7.01 -5.17 -21.16
N ILE A 124 -7.30 -4.54 -20.03
CA ILE A 124 -7.37 -5.16 -18.71
C ILE A 124 -8.80 -5.02 -18.22
N ILE A 125 -9.46 -6.15 -17.97
CA ILE A 125 -10.85 -6.18 -17.52
C ILE A 125 -10.90 -5.92 -16.01
N THR A 126 -11.87 -5.13 -15.57
CA THR A 126 -12.23 -4.92 -14.17
C THR A 126 -13.75 -5.00 -14.01
N PHE A 127 -14.22 -5.24 -12.79
CA PHE A 127 -15.64 -5.32 -12.48
C PHE A 127 -16.07 -4.04 -11.76
N ALA A 128 -17.12 -3.39 -12.27
CA ALA A 128 -17.67 -2.19 -11.63
C ALA A 128 -18.44 -2.55 -10.34
N PRO A 129 -18.39 -1.68 -9.31
CA PRO A 129 -17.68 -0.40 -9.23
C PRO A 129 -16.19 -0.54 -8.84
N PHE A 130 -15.34 0.37 -9.34
CA PHE A 130 -13.90 0.46 -9.04
C PHE A 130 -13.42 1.92 -8.99
#